data_AF-A0A8T4W4E3-F1
#
_entry.id   AF-A0A8T4W4E3-F1
#
_cell.length_a   1.000
_cell.length_b   1.000
_cell.length_c   1.000
_cell.angle_alpha   90.00
_cell.angle_beta   90.00
_cell.angle_gamma   90.00
#
_symmetry.space_group_name_H-M   'P 1'
#
loop_
_entity.id
_entity.type
_entity.pdbx_description
1 polymer ?
#
loop_
_entity_poly.entity_id
_entity_poly.type
_entity_poly.pdbx_seq_one_letter_code
_entity_poly.pdbx_strand_id
1 'polypeptide(L)'
;MDVTSIKGIGRQYGKKLSKAGVKDVASLRNIDIEQTAKKTGIPAERLEEWQQRAREMQLLTDISGIGPTYSRRLHGQGITTPEELAAADICATAKDIDVSEKRLEKWVERARSMVEAERPRAKKAVVAETIGPDNASIHIKGDTATVTIKGTIHERVPVFRGDGMEGIAQEQKIAVNVDSAGDTRLWFNGQWHINVPAEKEGFLDKVKRMLGI
;
A
#
# COMPACT_ATOMS: atom_id res chain seq x y z
N MET A 1 -8.68 17.79 -14.52
CA MET A 1 -7.31 17.70 -13.97
C MET A 1 -6.31 17.71 -15.11
N ASP A 2 -5.23 18.48 -15.01
CA ASP A 2 -4.21 18.62 -16.05
C ASP A 2 -3.35 17.35 -16.17
N VAL A 3 -2.88 16.99 -17.37
CA VAL A 3 -2.00 15.81 -17.57
C VAL A 3 -0.70 15.88 -16.76
N THR A 4 -0.23 17.09 -16.44
CA THR A 4 0.99 17.29 -15.64
C THR A 4 0.87 16.86 -14.19
N SER A 5 -0.35 16.57 -13.71
CA SER A 5 -0.56 15.95 -12.40
C SER A 5 -0.04 14.52 -12.32
N ILE A 6 0.19 13.85 -13.45
CA ILE A 6 0.75 12.50 -13.48
C ILE A 6 2.27 12.57 -13.34
N LYS A 7 2.79 11.84 -12.35
CA LYS A 7 4.24 11.71 -12.11
C LYS A 7 4.96 11.28 -13.39
N GLY A 8 5.96 12.07 -13.78
CA GLY A 8 6.75 11.87 -15.00
C GLY A 8 6.31 12.71 -16.20
N ILE A 9 5.11 13.33 -16.15
CA ILE A 9 4.64 14.25 -17.18
C ILE A 9 4.99 15.70 -16.79
N GLY A 10 6.25 16.08 -17.01
CA GLY A 10 6.68 17.47 -16.84
C GLY A 10 6.11 18.40 -17.92
N ARG A 11 6.32 19.72 -17.76
CA ARG A 11 5.86 20.79 -18.67
C ARG A 11 6.14 20.51 -20.15
N GLN A 12 7.30 19.93 -20.47
CA GLN A 12 7.67 19.62 -21.86
C GLN A 12 6.78 18.51 -22.46
N TYR A 13 6.59 17.40 -21.75
CA TYR A 13 5.71 16.33 -22.19
C TYR A 13 4.25 16.77 -22.20
N GLY A 14 3.82 17.54 -21.19
CA GLY A 14 2.49 18.15 -21.17
C GLY A 14 2.21 19.01 -22.41
N LYS A 15 3.18 19.85 -22.84
CA LYS A 15 3.05 20.62 -24.09
C LYS A 15 2.93 19.75 -25.34
N LYS A 16 3.72 18.67 -25.44
CA LYS A 16 3.64 17.73 -26.58
C LYS A 16 2.29 17.03 -26.65
N LEU A 17 1.82 16.51 -25.51
CA LEU A 17 0.51 15.87 -25.36
C LEU A 17 -0.63 16.83 -25.69
N SER A 18 -0.57 18.07 -25.17
CA SER A 18 -1.56 19.12 -25.44
C SER A 18 -1.66 19.47 -26.93
N LYS A 19 -0.53 19.57 -27.64
CA LYS A 19 -0.49 19.75 -29.10
C LYS A 19 -1.10 18.57 -29.86
N ALA A 20 -1.01 17.36 -29.33
CA ALA A 20 -1.65 16.17 -29.88
C ALA A 20 -3.14 16.02 -29.48
N GLY A 21 -3.71 17.00 -28.76
CA GLY A 21 -5.11 16.98 -28.33
C GLY A 21 -5.35 16.34 -26.96
N VAL A 22 -4.30 15.84 -26.29
CA VAL A 22 -4.38 15.22 -24.97
C VAL A 22 -4.11 16.29 -23.91
N LYS A 23 -5.18 16.95 -23.46
CA LYS A 23 -5.10 18.17 -22.62
C LYS A 23 -5.30 17.91 -21.14
N ASP A 24 -5.86 16.76 -20.77
CA ASP A 24 -6.21 16.43 -19.39
C ASP A 24 -6.06 14.92 -19.12
N VAL A 25 -6.08 14.56 -17.83
CA VAL A 25 -5.98 13.15 -17.40
C VAL A 25 -7.09 12.30 -18.01
N ALA A 26 -8.30 12.83 -18.18
CA ALA A 26 -9.44 12.11 -18.74
C ALA A 26 -9.22 11.70 -20.20
N SER A 27 -8.72 12.60 -21.05
CA SER A 27 -8.36 12.30 -22.44
C SER A 27 -7.20 11.30 -22.52
N LEU A 28 -6.23 11.39 -21.61
CA LEU A 28 -5.09 10.48 -21.57
C LEU A 28 -5.49 9.01 -21.33
N ARG A 29 -6.55 8.72 -20.57
CA ARG A 29 -7.05 7.35 -20.31
C ARG A 29 -7.42 6.56 -21.57
N ASN A 30 -7.80 7.28 -22.63
CA ASN A 30 -8.42 6.74 -23.83
C ASN A 30 -7.63 7.06 -25.10
N ILE A 31 -6.36 7.48 -24.97
CA ILE A 31 -5.51 7.73 -26.13
C ILE A 31 -5.29 6.46 -26.94
N ASP A 32 -5.21 6.63 -28.26
CA ASP A 32 -4.57 5.67 -29.15
C ASP A 32 -3.06 5.82 -28.98
N ILE A 33 -2.42 4.84 -28.35
CA ILE A 33 -0.99 4.88 -28.01
C ILE A 33 -0.14 5.01 -29.27
N GLU A 34 -0.43 4.25 -30.33
CA GLU A 34 0.36 4.21 -31.55
C GLU A 34 0.30 5.55 -32.29
N GLN A 35 -0.91 6.08 -32.48
CA GLN A 35 -1.11 7.38 -33.12
C GLN A 35 -0.52 8.52 -32.29
N THR A 36 -0.66 8.46 -30.96
CA THR A 36 -0.13 9.48 -30.06
C THR A 36 1.39 9.46 -30.05
N ALA A 37 2.02 8.28 -30.07
CA ALA A 37 3.46 8.13 -30.20
C ALA A 37 3.97 8.77 -31.50
N LYS A 38 3.34 8.46 -32.63
CA LYS A 38 3.67 9.06 -33.95
C LYS A 38 3.56 10.59 -33.95
N LYS A 39 2.49 11.14 -33.37
CA LYS A 39 2.26 12.60 -33.35
C LYS A 39 3.18 13.36 -32.40
N THR A 40 3.54 12.75 -31.26
CA THR A 40 4.27 13.44 -30.18
C THR A 40 5.77 13.13 -30.15
N GLY A 41 6.19 12.04 -30.80
CA GLY A 41 7.53 11.48 -30.69
C GLY A 41 7.83 10.93 -29.30
N ILE A 42 6.81 10.62 -28.50
CA ILE A 42 6.96 10.02 -27.17
C ILE A 42 6.93 8.49 -27.34
N PRO A 43 7.85 7.73 -26.70
CA PRO A 43 7.83 6.27 -26.77
C PRO A 43 6.49 5.68 -26.31
N ALA A 44 6.01 4.66 -27.03
CA ALA A 44 4.72 3.99 -26.73
C ALA A 44 4.66 3.45 -25.30
N GLU A 45 5.72 2.79 -24.84
CA GLU A 45 5.86 2.28 -23.47
C GLU A 45 5.60 3.35 -22.40
N ARG A 46 6.10 4.58 -22.63
CA ARG A 46 5.90 5.70 -21.72
C ARG A 46 4.47 6.21 -21.75
N LEU A 47 3.83 6.21 -22.92
CA LEU A 47 2.42 6.57 -23.07
C LEU A 47 1.51 5.53 -22.40
N GLU A 48 1.84 4.24 -22.50
CA GLU A 48 1.16 3.16 -21.80
C GLU A 48 1.23 3.32 -20.29
N GLU A 49 2.44 3.56 -19.76
CA GLU A 49 2.65 3.80 -18.32
C GLU A 49 1.81 4.98 -17.82
N TRP A 50 1.80 6.08 -18.57
CA TRP A 50 1.00 7.26 -18.21
C TRP A 50 -0.50 7.07 -18.39
N GLN A 51 -0.94 6.35 -19.42
CA GLN A 51 -2.34 6.00 -19.63
C GLN A 51 -2.84 5.10 -18.49
N GLN A 52 -2.04 4.12 -18.08
CA GLN A 52 -2.38 3.23 -16.97
C GLN A 52 -2.50 4.02 -15.66
N ARG A 53 -1.52 4.88 -15.35
CA ARG A 53 -1.63 5.79 -14.19
C ARG A 53 -2.86 6.69 -14.26
N ALA A 54 -3.17 7.24 -15.43
CA ALA A 54 -4.36 8.06 -15.60
C ALA A 54 -5.64 7.29 -15.26
N ARG A 55 -5.72 6.00 -15.62
CA ARG A 55 -6.87 5.11 -15.33
C ARG A 55 -7.00 4.76 -13.85
N GLU A 56 -5.89 4.75 -13.12
CA GLU A 56 -5.86 4.47 -11.68
C GLU A 56 -6.27 5.68 -10.83
N MET A 57 -6.12 6.90 -11.35
CA MET A 57 -6.56 8.11 -10.64
C MET A 57 -8.09 8.15 -10.52
N GLN A 58 -8.62 8.85 -9.52
CA GLN A 58 -10.03 9.24 -9.51
C GLN A 58 -10.20 10.68 -9.96
N LEU A 59 -11.15 10.92 -10.85
CA LEU A 59 -11.49 12.25 -11.31
C LEU A 59 -12.91 12.60 -10.88
N LEU A 60 -13.16 13.90 -10.68
CA LEU A 60 -14.52 14.41 -10.47
C LEU A 60 -15.47 13.97 -11.59
N THR A 61 -14.98 13.83 -12.82
CA THR A 61 -15.78 13.38 -13.98
C THR A 61 -16.19 11.91 -13.93
N ASP A 62 -15.60 11.11 -13.04
CA ASP A 62 -16.02 9.72 -12.82
C ASP A 62 -17.32 9.67 -11.98
N ILE A 63 -17.67 10.77 -11.30
CA ILE A 63 -18.93 10.91 -10.57
C ILE A 63 -20.07 11.23 -11.54
N SER A 64 -21.06 10.34 -11.58
CA SER A 64 -22.24 10.52 -12.43
C SER A 64 -22.93 11.87 -12.21
N GLY A 65 -23.11 12.61 -13.31
CA GLY A 65 -23.70 13.95 -13.32
C GLY A 65 -22.67 15.08 -13.27
N ILE A 66 -21.38 14.80 -13.03
CA ILE A 66 -20.30 15.79 -13.11
C ILE A 66 -19.62 15.67 -14.47
N GLY A 67 -20.09 16.46 -15.43
CA GLY A 67 -19.40 16.60 -16.72
C GLY A 67 -18.20 17.57 -16.64
N PRO A 68 -17.46 17.76 -17.75
CA PRO A 68 -16.33 18.68 -17.84
C PRO A 68 -16.67 20.12 -17.39
N THR A 69 -17.90 20.57 -17.64
CA THR A 69 -18.39 21.89 -17.22
C THR A 69 -18.44 22.02 -15.71
N TYR A 70 -19.09 21.08 -15.01
CA TYR A 70 -19.22 21.13 -13.56
C TYR A 70 -17.89 20.85 -12.85
N SER A 71 -17.08 19.93 -13.38
CA SER A 71 -15.71 19.72 -12.90
C SER A 71 -14.89 21.02 -12.98
N ARG A 72 -15.00 21.80 -14.06
CA ARG A 72 -14.29 23.10 -14.17
C ARG A 72 -14.78 24.12 -13.14
N ARG A 73 -16.08 24.17 -12.85
CA ARG A 73 -16.62 25.06 -11.80
C ARG A 73 -16.13 24.66 -10.41
N LEU A 74 -16.16 23.37 -10.09
CA LEU A 74 -15.61 22.82 -8.84
C LEU A 74 -14.12 23.13 -8.69
N HIS A 75 -13.33 22.97 -9.77
CA HIS A 75 -11.92 23.36 -9.77
C HIS A 75 -11.72 24.85 -9.49
N GLY A 76 -12.62 25.71 -9.96
CA GLY A 76 -12.60 27.15 -9.66
C GLY A 76 -12.81 27.45 -8.17
N GLN A 77 -13.45 26.55 -7.43
CA GLN A 77 -13.62 26.60 -5.97
C GLN A 77 -12.53 25.83 -5.22
N GLY A 78 -11.46 25.40 -5.90
CA GLY A 78 -10.39 24.61 -5.30
C GLY A 78 -10.72 23.13 -5.10
N ILE A 79 -11.90 22.67 -5.53
CA ILE A 79 -12.30 21.26 -5.46
C ILE A 79 -11.87 20.57 -6.75
N THR A 80 -10.80 19.79 -6.67
CA THR A 80 -10.13 19.13 -7.79
C THR A 80 -10.20 17.60 -7.72
N THR A 81 -10.49 17.04 -6.55
CA THR A 81 -10.56 15.58 -6.34
C THR A 81 -11.89 15.14 -5.70
N PRO A 82 -12.30 13.87 -5.85
CA PRO A 82 -13.46 13.33 -5.14
C PRO A 82 -13.35 13.42 -3.61
N GLU A 83 -12.16 13.31 -3.04
CA GLU A 83 -11.93 13.49 -1.60
C GLU A 83 -12.30 14.89 -1.13
N GLU A 84 -11.85 15.91 -1.86
CA GLU A 84 -12.16 17.31 -1.58
C GLU A 84 -13.67 17.57 -1.73
N LEU A 85 -14.30 16.98 -2.76
CA LEU A 85 -15.74 17.07 -2.95
C LEU A 85 -16.51 16.37 -1.82
N ALA A 86 -16.05 15.21 -1.35
CA ALA A 86 -16.68 14.46 -0.26
C ALA A 86 -16.70 15.25 1.08
N ALA A 87 -15.74 16.15 1.25
CA ALA A 87 -15.59 17.03 2.41
C ALA A 87 -16.17 18.44 2.21
N ALA A 88 -16.69 18.76 1.02
CA ALA A 88 -17.16 20.11 0.70
C ALA A 88 -18.41 20.51 1.49
N ASP A 89 -18.52 21.81 1.81
CA ASP A 89 -19.74 22.40 2.35
C ASP A 89 -20.82 22.48 1.25
N ILE A 90 -21.92 21.75 1.44
CA ILE A 90 -22.99 21.65 0.44
C ILE A 90 -23.64 23.01 0.18
N CYS A 91 -23.94 23.80 1.22
CA CYS A 91 -24.68 25.04 1.05
C CYS A 91 -23.84 26.08 0.33
N ALA A 92 -22.60 26.28 0.80
CA ALA A 92 -21.68 27.24 0.20
C ALA A 92 -21.30 26.83 -1.24
N THR A 93 -20.85 25.59 -1.42
CA THR A 93 -20.35 25.12 -2.72
C THR A 93 -21.46 25.08 -3.77
N ALA A 94 -22.70 24.71 -3.42
CA ALA A 94 -23.81 24.66 -4.37
C ALA A 94 -24.13 26.04 -4.93
N LYS A 95 -24.11 27.05 -4.05
CA LYS A 95 -24.28 28.46 -4.43
C LYS A 95 -23.15 28.93 -5.35
N ASP A 96 -21.90 28.61 -4.99
CA ASP A 96 -20.73 29.10 -5.72
C ASP A 96 -20.57 28.50 -7.13
N ILE A 97 -21.04 27.26 -7.34
CA ILE A 97 -21.01 26.60 -8.65
C ILE A 97 -22.35 26.66 -9.40
N ASP A 98 -23.33 27.38 -8.86
CA ASP A 98 -24.66 27.59 -9.43
C ASP A 98 -25.39 26.26 -9.74
N VAL A 99 -25.61 25.46 -8.69
CA VAL A 99 -26.41 24.23 -8.72
C VAL A 99 -27.32 24.14 -7.50
N SER A 100 -28.34 23.28 -7.55
CA SER A 100 -29.15 23.02 -6.36
C SER A 100 -28.36 22.22 -5.31
N GLU A 101 -28.60 22.52 -4.03
CA GLU A 101 -28.01 21.77 -2.90
C GLU A 101 -28.27 20.27 -3.04
N LYS A 102 -29.49 19.88 -3.39
CA LYS A 102 -29.86 18.47 -3.62
C LYS A 102 -29.05 17.80 -4.74
N ARG A 103 -28.62 18.54 -5.76
CA ARG A 103 -27.76 18.00 -6.82
C ARG A 103 -26.35 17.80 -6.27
N LEU A 104 -25.82 18.79 -5.57
CA LEU A 104 -24.50 18.71 -4.97
C LEU A 104 -24.41 17.62 -3.90
N GLU A 105 -25.43 17.49 -3.05
CA GLU A 105 -25.55 16.44 -2.04
C GLU A 105 -25.38 15.04 -2.66
N LYS A 106 -26.05 14.78 -3.78
CA LYS A 106 -25.89 13.51 -4.53
C LYS A 106 -24.49 13.34 -5.11
N TRP A 107 -23.78 14.41 -5.42
CA TRP A 107 -22.39 14.33 -5.87
C TRP A 107 -21.45 14.03 -4.70
N VAL A 108 -21.64 14.70 -3.57
CA VAL A 108 -20.92 14.47 -2.30
C VAL A 108 -21.11 13.03 -1.82
N GLU A 109 -22.33 12.50 -1.84
CA GLU A 109 -22.63 11.11 -1.46
C GLU A 109 -21.88 10.09 -2.32
N ARG A 110 -21.85 10.30 -3.64
CA ARG A 110 -21.09 9.45 -4.57
C ARG A 110 -19.59 9.59 -4.37
N ALA A 111 -19.11 10.81 -4.16
CA ALA A 111 -17.71 11.07 -3.86
C ALA A 111 -17.29 10.34 -2.58
N ARG A 112 -18.09 10.43 -1.50
CA ARG A 112 -17.87 9.65 -0.27
C ARG A 112 -17.84 8.15 -0.52
N SER A 113 -18.71 7.64 -1.38
CA SER A 113 -18.73 6.21 -1.74
C SER A 113 -17.44 5.79 -2.48
N MET A 114 -16.90 6.66 -3.33
CA MET A 114 -15.61 6.43 -4.02
C MET A 114 -14.45 6.46 -3.03
N VAL A 115 -14.41 7.44 -2.14
CA VAL A 115 -13.38 7.57 -1.09
C VAL A 115 -13.42 6.40 -0.11
N GLU A 116 -14.62 5.94 0.27
CA GLU A 116 -14.78 4.78 1.14
C GLU A 116 -14.39 3.47 0.44
N ALA A 117 -14.52 3.40 -0.89
CA ALA A 117 -14.00 2.27 -1.67
C ALA A 117 -12.47 2.29 -1.80
N GLU A 118 -11.85 3.48 -1.77
CA GLU A 118 -10.39 3.68 -1.81
C GLU A 118 -9.71 3.59 -0.47
N ARG A 119 -10.42 3.93 0.62
CA ARG A 119 -10.06 3.45 1.93
C ARG A 119 -9.80 1.97 1.73
N PRO A 120 -8.57 1.48 1.98
CA PRO A 120 -8.32 0.07 1.84
C PRO A 120 -9.39 -0.58 2.69
N ARG A 121 -10.33 -1.33 2.08
CA ARG A 121 -11.15 -2.31 2.79
C ARG A 121 -10.16 -3.11 3.60
N ALA A 122 -9.89 -2.71 4.84
CA ALA A 122 -8.65 -3.00 5.59
C ALA A 122 -7.95 -4.22 5.03
N LYS A 123 -7.12 -4.03 3.97
CA LYS A 123 -6.81 -5.03 2.92
C LYS A 123 -7.39 -6.40 3.26
N LYS A 124 -8.71 -6.65 3.09
CA LYS A 124 -9.46 -7.79 3.70
C LYS A 124 -8.48 -8.78 4.25
N ALA A 125 -8.08 -8.59 5.53
CA ALA A 125 -6.79 -9.06 6.04
C ALA A 125 -6.38 -10.30 5.25
N VAL A 126 -5.33 -10.21 4.43
CA VAL A 126 -4.46 -11.38 4.40
C VAL A 126 -4.10 -11.45 5.87
N VAL A 127 -4.84 -12.29 6.59
CA VAL A 127 -4.40 -12.88 7.82
C VAL A 127 -3.09 -13.51 7.36
N ALA A 128 -2.01 -12.71 7.34
CA ALA A 128 -0.71 -13.23 7.61
C ALA A 128 -0.96 -13.86 8.96
N GLU A 129 -1.31 -15.15 8.95
CA GLU A 129 -1.64 -15.89 10.16
C GLU A 129 -0.59 -15.47 11.16
N THR A 130 -1.04 -14.78 12.21
CA THR A 130 -0.16 -14.24 13.24
C THR A 130 0.74 -15.39 13.63
N ILE A 131 2.05 -15.19 13.52
CA ILE A 131 2.98 -16.24 13.92
C ILE A 131 2.82 -16.38 15.43
N GLY A 132 2.35 -17.53 15.86
CA GLY A 132 1.81 -17.76 17.18
C GLY A 132 1.74 -19.24 17.50
N PRO A 133 1.03 -19.65 18.57
CA PRO A 133 1.08 -21.01 19.08
C PRO A 133 0.53 -22.06 18.11
N ASP A 134 -0.40 -21.67 17.24
CA ASP A 134 -1.07 -22.60 16.33
C ASP A 134 -0.24 -22.91 15.06
N ASN A 135 0.78 -22.10 14.75
CA ASN A 135 1.49 -22.18 13.48
C ASN A 135 3.01 -22.01 13.59
N ALA A 136 3.57 -21.83 14.79
CA ALA A 136 5.00 -21.83 14.99
C ALA A 136 5.43 -22.40 16.34
N SER A 137 6.63 -22.94 16.36
CA SER A 137 7.27 -23.44 17.58
C SER A 137 8.78 -23.22 17.51
N ILE A 138 9.39 -22.99 18.68
CA ILE A 138 10.82 -22.78 18.83
C ILE A 138 11.35 -23.86 19.78
N HIS A 139 12.41 -24.55 19.38
CA HIS A 139 13.11 -25.47 20.25
C HIS A 139 14.60 -25.06 20.32
N ILE A 140 14.99 -24.48 21.45
CA ILE A 140 16.31 -23.86 21.65
C ILE A 140 17.33 -24.91 22.11
N LYS A 141 18.44 -25.02 21.37
CA LYS A 141 19.59 -25.89 21.61
C LYS A 141 20.88 -25.06 21.63
N GLY A 142 21.26 -24.60 22.82
CA GLY A 142 22.44 -23.76 23.02
C GLY A 142 22.29 -22.37 22.37
N ASP A 143 23.11 -22.10 21.36
CA ASP A 143 23.14 -20.83 20.61
C ASP A 143 22.36 -20.90 19.28
N THR A 144 21.69 -22.03 19.05
CA THR A 144 20.84 -22.24 17.88
C THR A 144 19.47 -22.77 18.28
N ALA A 145 18.50 -22.64 17.41
CA ALA A 145 17.16 -23.21 17.58
C ALA A 145 16.71 -23.94 16.33
N THR A 146 15.84 -24.92 16.52
CA THR A 146 14.97 -25.42 15.46
C THR A 146 13.66 -24.65 15.56
N VAL A 147 13.28 -23.95 14.48
CA VAL A 147 12.04 -23.18 14.42
C VAL A 147 11.13 -23.79 13.37
N THR A 148 9.91 -24.13 13.74
CA THR A 148 8.88 -24.51 12.76
C THR A 148 7.98 -23.31 12.52
N ILE A 149 7.75 -22.96 11.26
CA ILE A 149 6.84 -21.88 10.85
C ILE A 149 5.94 -22.42 9.75
N LYS A 150 4.64 -22.49 10.01
CA LYS A 150 3.61 -22.99 9.09
C LYS A 150 3.96 -24.36 8.49
N GLY A 151 4.43 -25.27 9.34
CA GLY A 151 4.85 -26.62 8.94
C GLY A 151 6.23 -26.71 8.26
N THR A 152 6.90 -25.58 8.00
CA THR A 152 8.27 -25.56 7.47
C THR A 152 9.28 -25.55 8.62
N ILE A 153 10.23 -26.49 8.60
CA ILE A 153 11.26 -26.62 9.62
C ILE A 153 12.50 -25.81 9.20
N HIS A 154 12.98 -24.97 10.11
CA HIS A 154 14.21 -24.20 9.97
C HIS A 154 15.20 -24.64 11.04
N GLU A 155 16.26 -25.32 10.63
CA GLU A 155 17.32 -25.77 11.53
C GLU A 155 18.41 -24.72 11.68
N ARG A 156 19.14 -24.78 12.80
CA ARG A 156 20.30 -23.92 13.09
C ARG A 156 19.98 -22.41 13.05
N VAL A 157 18.76 -22.04 13.41
CA VAL A 157 18.35 -20.63 13.52
C VAL A 157 19.15 -19.97 14.66
N PRO A 158 19.81 -18.83 14.44
CA PRO A 158 20.61 -18.17 15.47
C PRO A 158 19.76 -17.73 16.66
N VAL A 159 20.27 -17.94 17.87
CA VAL A 159 19.65 -17.49 19.13
C VAL A 159 20.48 -16.37 19.73
N PHE A 160 19.91 -15.17 19.77
CA PHE A 160 20.49 -13.99 20.40
C PHE A 160 20.01 -13.87 21.85
N ARG A 161 20.87 -13.39 22.74
CA ARG A 161 20.56 -13.24 24.17
C ARG A 161 20.72 -11.79 24.62
N GLY A 162 19.74 -11.27 25.35
CA GLY A 162 19.70 -9.89 25.84
C GLY A 162 18.77 -8.98 25.05
N ASP A 163 18.62 -7.76 25.54
CA ASP A 163 17.70 -6.75 25.01
C ASP A 163 18.30 -6.00 23.81
N GLY A 164 17.45 -5.36 23.00
CA GLY A 164 17.90 -4.47 21.92
C GLY A 164 18.45 -5.17 20.67
N MET A 165 17.98 -6.38 20.36
CA MET A 165 18.46 -7.20 19.24
C MET A 165 17.80 -6.89 17.89
N GLU A 166 17.03 -5.81 17.78
CA GLU A 166 16.32 -5.43 16.56
C GLU A 166 17.25 -5.25 15.35
N GLY A 167 18.40 -4.59 15.54
CA GLY A 167 19.35 -4.34 14.44
C GLY A 167 20.01 -5.61 13.92
N ILE A 168 20.38 -6.53 14.81
CA ILE A 168 21.07 -7.78 14.45
C ILE A 168 20.09 -8.74 13.74
N ALA A 169 18.83 -8.76 14.17
CA ALA A 169 17.83 -9.62 13.58
C ALA A 169 17.46 -9.20 12.14
N GLN A 170 17.54 -7.91 11.80
CA GLN A 170 17.27 -7.42 10.44
C GLN A 170 18.21 -7.99 9.38
N GLU A 171 19.42 -8.38 9.76
CA GLU A 171 20.37 -9.04 8.85
C GLU A 171 20.02 -10.52 8.62
N GLN A 172 19.12 -11.07 9.44
CA GLN A 172 18.73 -12.48 9.40
C GLN A 172 17.35 -12.66 8.76
N LYS A 173 17.17 -13.76 8.03
CA LYS A 173 15.85 -14.19 7.54
C LYS A 173 14.96 -14.67 8.67
N ILE A 174 15.56 -15.37 9.64
CA ILE A 174 14.91 -15.94 10.83
C ILE A 174 15.92 -15.86 11.98
N ALA A 175 15.47 -15.42 13.16
CA ALA A 175 16.28 -15.43 14.37
C ALA A 175 15.41 -15.63 15.60
N VAL A 176 15.99 -16.14 16.68
CA VAL A 176 15.33 -16.23 17.98
C VAL A 176 16.04 -15.26 18.92
N ASN A 177 15.29 -14.53 19.74
CA ASN A 177 15.84 -13.75 20.83
C ASN A 177 15.29 -14.29 22.15
N VAL A 178 16.19 -14.41 23.13
CA VAL A 178 15.84 -14.62 24.53
C VAL A 178 16.28 -13.37 25.29
N ASP A 179 15.34 -12.60 25.77
CA ASP A 179 15.65 -11.34 26.43
C ASP A 179 16.14 -11.53 27.87
N SER A 180 16.40 -10.43 28.57
CA SER A 180 16.89 -10.47 29.95
C SER A 180 15.86 -11.01 30.95
N ALA A 181 14.56 -10.90 30.65
CA ALA A 181 13.47 -11.50 31.42
C ALA A 181 13.30 -13.01 31.14
N GLY A 182 13.95 -13.51 30.09
CA GLY A 182 13.87 -14.89 29.65
C GLY A 182 12.74 -15.15 28.66
N ASP A 183 12.03 -14.11 28.23
CA ASP A 183 10.98 -14.19 27.23
C ASP A 183 11.60 -14.46 25.87
N THR A 184 10.94 -15.34 25.10
CA THR A 184 11.44 -15.77 23.80
C THR A 184 10.61 -15.16 22.68
N ARG A 185 11.29 -14.57 21.71
CA ARG A 185 10.67 -13.94 20.54
C ARG A 185 11.27 -14.51 19.27
N LEU A 186 10.44 -14.67 18.25
CA LEU A 186 10.85 -15.12 16.92
C LEU A 186 10.87 -13.94 15.96
N TRP A 187 11.99 -13.70 15.32
CA TRP A 187 12.11 -12.81 14.18
C TRP A 187 11.75 -13.56 12.91
N PHE A 188 10.74 -13.09 12.19
CA PHE A 188 10.37 -13.62 10.88
C PHE A 188 9.66 -12.55 10.05
N ASN A 189 10.02 -12.47 8.77
CA ASN A 189 9.42 -11.55 7.80
C ASN A 189 9.46 -10.07 8.25
N GLY A 190 10.57 -9.65 8.85
CA GLY A 190 10.80 -8.25 9.23
C GLY A 190 10.17 -7.82 10.55
N GLN A 191 9.65 -8.75 11.36
CA GLN A 191 9.01 -8.44 12.64
C GLN A 191 9.32 -9.49 13.72
N TRP A 192 9.34 -9.04 14.98
CA TRP A 192 9.32 -9.91 16.15
C TRP A 192 7.91 -10.42 16.47
N HIS A 193 7.82 -11.71 16.79
CA HIS A 193 6.62 -12.41 17.22
C HIS A 193 6.84 -12.95 18.63
N ILE A 194 6.00 -12.54 19.58
CA ILE A 194 6.21 -12.73 21.02
C ILE A 194 5.36 -13.86 21.63
N ASN A 195 4.42 -14.43 20.88
CA ASN A 195 3.50 -15.47 21.35
C ASN A 195 3.81 -16.83 20.70
N VAL A 196 5.09 -17.14 20.52
CA VAL A 196 5.52 -18.41 19.91
C VAL A 196 5.99 -19.34 21.01
N PRO A 197 5.43 -20.55 21.16
CA PRO A 197 5.83 -21.50 22.18
C PRO A 197 7.29 -21.87 21.99
N ALA A 198 8.07 -21.67 23.06
CA ALA A 198 9.49 -21.95 23.08
C ALA A 198 9.82 -23.01 24.11
N GLU A 199 10.37 -24.12 23.66
CA GLU A 199 10.95 -25.15 24.51
C GLU A 199 12.45 -24.93 24.60
N LYS A 200 12.97 -24.89 25.83
CA LYS A 200 14.40 -24.79 26.11
C LYS A 200 14.88 -26.18 26.52
N GLU A 201 15.92 -26.66 25.84
CA GLU A 201 16.55 -27.92 26.19
C GLU A 201 16.93 -27.95 27.68
N GLY A 202 16.50 -29.01 28.37
CA GLY A 202 16.72 -29.17 29.80
C GLY A 202 18.18 -29.47 30.14
N PHE A 203 18.53 -29.35 31.42
CA PHE A 203 19.88 -29.64 31.91
C PHE A 203 20.37 -31.05 31.54
N LEU A 204 19.48 -32.06 31.58
CA LEU A 204 19.82 -33.45 31.25
C LEU A 204 20.12 -33.66 29.75
N ASP A 205 19.42 -32.97 28.86
CA ASP A 205 19.63 -33.07 27.42
C ASP A 205 20.94 -32.39 27.00
N LYS A 206 21.31 -31.30 27.68
CA LYS A 206 22.63 -30.66 27.53
C LYS A 206 23.77 -31.58 27.95
N VAL A 207 23.60 -32.37 29.02
CA VAL A 207 24.58 -33.34 29.50
C VAL A 207 24.74 -34.50 28.52
N LYS A 208 23.63 -35.05 28.00
CA LYS A 208 23.63 -36.11 26.98
C LYS A 208 24.38 -35.69 25.71
N ARG A 209 24.10 -34.49 25.18
CA ARG A 209 24.84 -33.94 24.03
C ARG A 209 26.34 -33.77 24.30
N MET A 210 26.72 -33.31 25.50
CA MET A 210 28.13 -33.11 25.85
C MET A 210 28.88 -34.45 25.98
N LEU A 211 28.16 -35.52 26.38
CA LEU A 211 28.70 -36.87 26.50
C LEU A 211 28.61 -37.69 25.19
N GLY A 212 27.94 -37.17 24.15
CA GLY A 212 27.77 -37.86 22.87
C GLY A 212 26.89 -39.11 22.93
N ILE A 213 25.95 -39.17 23.89
CA ILE A 213 25.04 -40.30 24.15
C ILE A 213 23.59 -39.86 24.00
#